data_AF-A0AAE8QRB7-F1
#
_entry.id   AF-A0AAE8QRB7-F1
#
_cell.length_a   1.000
_cell.length_b   1.000
_cell.length_c   1.000
_cell.angle_alpha   90.00
_cell.angle_beta   90.00
_cell.angle_gamma   90.00
#
_symmetry.space_group_name_H-M   'P 1'
#
loop_
_entity.id
_entity.type
_entity.pdbx_description
1 polymer ?
#
loop_
_entity_poly.entity_id
_entity_poly.type
_entity_poly.pdbx_seq_one_letter_code
_entity_poly.pdbx_strand_id
1 'polypeptide(L)'
;MKIRTFLLLMICSLALVACNDQKEASEVIEIQELINFDEVQPDTLQQISDAKDIKIIEKTFKKAREFGEVDNEIAPQYKIKLNDDEYYLWIDNTITGTIANVNSKNMFYNILATDEFKEAINYREQNK
;
A
#
# COMPACT_ATOMS: atom_id res chain seq x y z
N MET A 1 10.91 9.51 61.60
CA MET A 1 10.37 9.19 60.25
C MET A 1 11.13 10.01 59.23
N LYS A 2 11.55 9.47 58.07
CA LYS A 2 11.76 10.24 56.79
C LYS A 2 12.73 9.62 55.76
N ILE A 3 13.41 8.49 56.02
CA ILE A 3 14.30 7.88 55.01
C ILE A 3 13.79 6.54 54.46
N ARG A 4 13.16 5.70 55.31
CA ARG A 4 12.63 4.39 54.87
C ARG A 4 11.42 4.50 53.92
N THR A 5 10.67 5.59 54.00
CA THR A 5 9.47 5.81 53.17
C THR A 5 9.82 6.27 51.74
N PHE A 6 10.99 6.89 51.54
CA PHE A 6 11.39 7.40 50.23
C PHE A 6 11.87 6.28 49.29
N LEU A 7 12.50 5.24 49.86
CA LEU A 7 13.04 4.11 49.09
C LEU A 7 11.93 3.20 48.54
N LEU A 8 10.77 3.16 49.20
CA LEU A 8 9.62 2.37 48.76
C LEU A 8 8.86 3.03 47.59
N LEU A 9 8.97 4.35 47.46
CA LEU A 9 8.31 5.14 46.42
C LEU A 9 9.08 5.09 45.08
N MET A 10 10.40 4.88 45.14
CA MET A 10 11.27 4.84 43.95
C MET A 10 11.22 3.49 43.21
N ILE A 11 10.80 2.42 43.89
CA ILE A 11 10.68 1.07 43.29
C ILE A 11 9.39 0.93 42.47
N CYS A 12 8.32 1.67 42.82
CA CYS A 12 7.06 1.63 42.07
C CYS A 12 7.10 2.37 40.73
N SER A 13 8.05 3.29 40.51
CA SER A 13 8.16 4.05 39.25
C SER A 13 8.80 3.28 38.09
N LEU A 14 9.42 2.13 38.34
CA LEU A 14 10.11 1.33 37.31
C LEU A 14 9.21 0.28 36.63
N ALA A 15 7.96 0.11 37.10
CA ALA A 15 7.02 -0.87 36.53
C ALA A 15 6.13 -0.29 35.40
N LEU A 16 6.36 0.96 34.98
CA LEU A 16 5.56 1.67 33.97
C LEU A 16 6.24 1.80 32.60
N VAL A 17 7.25 0.98 32.29
CA VAL A 17 7.60 0.72 30.88
C VAL A 17 6.49 -0.18 30.34
N ALA A 18 5.34 0.43 30.12
CA ALA A 18 4.21 -0.13 29.44
C ALA A 18 4.70 -0.72 28.12
N CYS A 19 4.30 -1.96 27.86
CA CYS A 19 4.40 -2.57 26.55
C CYS A 19 4.01 -1.52 25.51
N ASN A 20 4.98 -1.05 24.74
CA ASN A 20 4.69 -0.44 23.46
C ASN A 20 4.34 -1.60 22.52
N ASP A 21 3.22 -2.26 22.80
CA ASP A 21 2.46 -2.93 21.77
C ASP A 21 1.90 -1.79 20.92
N GLN A 22 2.76 -1.17 20.10
CA GLN A 22 2.31 -0.76 18.80
C GLN A 22 1.73 -2.05 18.23
N LYS A 23 0.41 -2.20 18.39
CA LYS A 23 -0.40 -2.94 17.43
C LYS A 23 0.04 -2.34 16.11
N GLU A 24 1.02 -2.98 15.47
CA GLU A 24 1.14 -2.92 14.03
C GLU A 24 -0.25 -3.35 13.58
N ALA A 25 -1.08 -2.36 13.24
CA ALA A 25 -2.27 -2.64 12.49
C ALA A 25 -1.74 -3.46 11.32
N SER A 26 -2.17 -4.71 11.22
CA SER A 26 -1.76 -5.58 10.11
C SER A 26 -1.94 -4.76 8.85
N GLU A 27 -0.83 -4.43 8.19
CA GLU A 27 -0.89 -3.59 7.00
C GLU A 27 -1.74 -4.36 6.00
N VAL A 28 -2.82 -3.76 5.53
CA VAL A 28 -3.70 -4.36 4.54
C VAL A 28 -3.70 -3.43 3.35
N ILE A 29 -3.31 -3.96 2.19
CA ILE A 29 -3.41 -3.24 0.92
C ILE A 29 -4.76 -3.56 0.32
N GLU A 30 -5.52 -2.53 -0.02
CA GLU A 30 -6.81 -2.68 -0.70
C GLU A 30 -6.62 -2.46 -2.19
N ILE A 31 -7.09 -3.39 -3.02
CA ILE A 31 -7.02 -3.34 -4.48
C ILE A 31 -8.43 -3.45 -5.02
N GLN A 32 -8.82 -2.50 -5.85
CA GLN A 32 -10.18 -2.37 -6.39
C GLN A 32 -10.11 -2.22 -7.91
N GLU A 33 -10.80 -3.06 -8.67
CA GLU A 33 -10.92 -2.85 -10.12
C GLU A 33 -11.77 -1.62 -10.42
N LEU A 34 -11.45 -0.94 -11.51
CA LEU A 34 -12.11 0.29 -11.94
C LEU A 34 -12.77 0.11 -13.32
N ILE A 35 -13.94 0.72 -13.49
CA ILE A 35 -14.59 0.89 -14.80
C ILE A 35 -14.00 2.14 -15.47
N ASN A 36 -13.83 3.21 -14.70
CA ASN A 36 -13.20 4.46 -15.09
C ASN A 36 -12.60 5.15 -13.84
N PHE A 37 -12.07 6.36 -13.98
CA PHE A 37 -11.41 7.08 -12.87
C PHE A 37 -12.32 7.35 -11.66
N ASP A 38 -13.63 7.44 -11.87
CA ASP A 38 -14.62 7.84 -10.86
C ASP A 38 -15.54 6.67 -10.46
N GLU A 39 -15.48 5.55 -11.16
CA GLU A 39 -16.38 4.41 -10.98
C GLU A 39 -15.62 3.10 -10.73
N VAL A 40 -15.93 2.47 -9.61
CA VAL A 40 -15.38 1.17 -9.21
C VAL A 40 -16.17 0.02 -9.85
N GLN A 41 -15.50 -1.05 -10.23
CA GLN A 41 -16.15 -2.29 -10.63
C GLN A 41 -16.73 -3.00 -9.38
N PRO A 42 -18.06 -3.21 -9.29
CA PRO A 42 -18.66 -3.84 -8.12
C PRO A 42 -18.08 -5.22 -7.82
N ASP A 43 -18.03 -5.59 -6.54
CA ASP A 43 -17.65 -6.93 -6.05
C ASP A 43 -16.23 -7.40 -6.42
N THR A 44 -15.30 -6.46 -6.65
CA THR A 44 -13.89 -6.77 -6.98
C THR A 44 -12.88 -6.29 -5.94
N LEU A 45 -13.33 -5.75 -4.79
CA LEU A 45 -12.44 -5.35 -3.70
C LEU A 45 -11.65 -6.55 -3.19
N GLN A 46 -10.33 -6.43 -3.23
CA GLN A 46 -9.38 -7.40 -2.69
C GLN A 46 -8.62 -6.77 -1.52
N GLN A 47 -8.35 -7.58 -0.50
CA GLN A 47 -7.55 -7.20 0.66
C GLN A 47 -6.33 -8.12 0.72
N ILE A 48 -5.14 -7.55 0.50
CA ILE A 48 -3.87 -8.25 0.57
C ILE A 48 -3.32 -8.07 1.99
N SER A 49 -3.23 -9.16 2.74
CA SER A 49 -2.72 -9.19 4.12
C SER A 49 -1.49 -10.09 4.29
N ASP A 50 -1.03 -10.76 3.23
CA ASP A 50 0.18 -11.57 3.30
C ASP A 50 1.41 -10.66 3.28
N ALA A 51 2.29 -10.84 4.28
CA ALA A 51 3.44 -9.97 4.47
C ALA A 51 4.47 -10.05 3.33
N LYS A 52 4.56 -11.19 2.63
CA LYS A 52 5.44 -11.32 1.45
C LYS A 52 4.88 -10.49 0.30
N ASP A 53 3.57 -10.62 0.03
CA ASP A 53 2.90 -9.93 -1.07
C ASP A 53 2.89 -8.41 -0.86
N ILE A 54 2.61 -7.94 0.36
CA ILE A 54 2.72 -6.53 0.74
C ILE A 54 4.11 -5.99 0.42
N LYS A 55 5.16 -6.69 0.87
CA LYS A 55 6.54 -6.28 0.65
C LYS A 55 6.92 -6.22 -0.83
N ILE A 56 6.36 -7.12 -1.65
CA ILE A 56 6.54 -7.10 -3.10
C ILE A 56 5.92 -5.82 -3.68
N ILE A 57 4.66 -5.53 -3.33
CA ILE A 57 3.92 -4.36 -3.80
C ILE A 57 4.64 -3.06 -3.40
N GLU A 58 4.98 -2.90 -2.13
CA GLU A 58 5.72 -1.74 -1.62
C GLU A 58 7.05 -1.53 -2.34
N LYS A 59 7.84 -2.61 -2.52
CA LYS A 59 9.14 -2.55 -3.19
C LYS A 59 9.00 -2.16 -4.66
N THR A 60 7.95 -2.61 -5.32
CA THR A 60 7.65 -2.24 -6.71
C THR A 60 7.32 -0.75 -6.81
N PHE A 61 6.45 -0.25 -5.93
CA PHE A 61 6.06 1.17 -5.90
C PHE A 61 7.24 2.08 -5.51
N LYS A 62 8.05 1.68 -4.53
CA LYS A 62 9.26 2.42 -4.13
C LYS A 62 10.31 2.53 -5.23
N LYS A 63 10.31 1.60 -6.18
CA LYS A 63 11.23 1.58 -7.33
C LYS A 63 10.66 2.26 -8.57
N ALA A 64 9.44 2.80 -8.48
CA ALA A 64 8.82 3.50 -9.58
C ALA A 64 9.72 4.65 -10.06
N ARG A 65 9.80 4.82 -11.37
CA ARG A 65 10.60 5.87 -11.99
C ARG A 65 9.67 6.87 -12.65
N GLU A 66 9.92 8.14 -12.41
CA GLU A 66 9.16 9.21 -13.05
C GLU A 66 9.17 9.02 -14.57
N PHE A 67 7.98 9.02 -15.15
CA PHE A 67 7.77 9.02 -16.58
C PHE A 67 7.53 10.47 -17.07
N GLY A 68 6.79 11.25 -16.28
CA GLY A 68 6.53 12.66 -16.49
C GLY A 68 5.04 12.98 -16.46
N GLU A 69 4.71 14.21 -16.88
CA GLU A 69 3.33 14.65 -16.99
C GLU A 69 2.68 14.15 -18.29
N VAL A 70 1.54 13.48 -18.18
CA VAL A 70 0.80 12.94 -19.32
C VAL A 70 -0.67 13.32 -19.21
N ASP A 71 -1.23 13.83 -20.31
CA ASP A 71 -2.67 13.94 -20.45
C ASP A 71 -3.21 12.57 -20.87
N ASN A 72 -3.71 11.79 -19.90
CA ASN A 72 -4.15 10.42 -20.11
C ASN A 72 -5.66 10.28 -19.86
N GLU A 73 -6.40 10.01 -20.93
CA GLU A 73 -7.83 9.69 -20.88
C GLU A 73 -8.11 8.19 -20.74
N ILE A 74 -7.06 7.34 -20.78
CA ILE A 74 -7.21 5.89 -20.66
C ILE A 74 -7.48 5.53 -19.21
N ALA A 75 -8.67 4.97 -18.96
CA ALA A 75 -9.07 4.49 -17.65
C ALA A 75 -8.05 3.51 -17.04
N PRO A 76 -7.71 3.66 -15.74
CA PRO A 76 -6.91 2.68 -15.02
C PRO A 76 -7.65 1.37 -14.82
N GLN A 77 -6.91 0.28 -14.69
CA GLN A 77 -7.48 -1.03 -14.41
C GLN A 77 -7.77 -1.21 -12.92
N TYR A 78 -6.90 -0.66 -12.06
CA TYR A 78 -6.99 -0.83 -10.61
C TYR A 78 -6.79 0.50 -9.88
N LYS A 79 -7.40 0.58 -8.69
CA LYS A 79 -7.05 1.52 -7.62
C LYS A 79 -6.44 0.73 -6.47
N ILE A 80 -5.26 1.14 -6.01
CA ILE A 80 -4.54 0.52 -4.90
C ILE A 80 -4.40 1.52 -3.77
N LYS A 81 -4.86 1.13 -2.58
CA LYS A 81 -4.60 1.85 -1.33
C LYS A 81 -3.40 1.22 -0.64
N LEU A 82 -2.29 1.95 -0.66
CA LEU A 82 -1.02 1.53 -0.08
C LEU A 82 -0.67 2.53 1.03
N ASN A 83 -0.70 2.08 2.28
CA ASN A 83 -0.57 2.95 3.45
C ASN A 83 -1.65 4.06 3.42
N ASP A 84 -1.22 5.33 3.52
CA ASP A 84 -2.10 6.50 3.53
C ASP A 84 -2.37 7.06 2.12
N ASP A 85 -1.77 6.47 1.08
CA ASP A 85 -1.88 6.92 -0.30
C ASP A 85 -2.76 6.00 -1.17
N GLU A 86 -3.38 6.58 -2.18
CA GLU A 86 -4.10 5.86 -3.22
C GLU A 86 -3.46 6.10 -4.59
N TYR A 87 -3.36 5.02 -5.37
CA TYR A 87 -2.75 5.03 -6.69
C TYR A 87 -3.65 4.38 -7.72
N TYR A 88 -3.71 4.98 -8.90
CA TYR A 88 -4.19 4.34 -10.12
C TYR A 88 -3.09 3.47 -10.72
N LEU A 89 -3.45 2.31 -11.26
CA LEU A 89 -2.52 1.35 -11.85
C LEU A 89 -3.00 0.87 -13.22
N TRP A 90 -2.07 0.90 -14.18
CA TRP A 90 -2.16 0.30 -15.50
C TRP A 90 -1.09 -0.77 -15.63
N ILE A 91 -1.47 -1.98 -16.00
CA ILE A 91 -0.59 -3.13 -16.24
C ILE A 91 -0.82 -3.59 -17.67
N ASP A 92 0.28 -3.75 -18.40
CA ASP A 92 0.25 -4.37 -19.71
C ASP A 92 0.58 -5.88 -19.61
N ASN A 93 0.43 -6.59 -20.73
CA ASN A 93 0.76 -8.03 -20.79
C ASN A 93 2.26 -8.31 -20.80
N THR A 94 3.11 -7.32 -20.49
CA THR A 94 4.57 -7.44 -20.38
C THR A 94 5.01 -7.26 -18.92
N ILE A 95 6.29 -6.96 -18.67
CA ILE A 95 6.83 -6.76 -17.32
C ILE A 95 6.75 -5.30 -16.85
N THR A 96 5.97 -4.46 -17.54
CA THR A 96 5.85 -3.03 -17.24
C THR A 96 4.45 -2.67 -16.76
N GLY A 97 4.41 -1.62 -15.96
CA GLY A 97 3.16 -1.00 -15.53
C GLY A 97 3.39 0.48 -15.29
N THR A 98 2.31 1.22 -15.18
CA THR A 98 2.32 2.65 -14.87
C THR A 98 1.46 2.89 -13.64
N ILE A 99 1.91 3.75 -12.74
CA ILE A 99 1.14 4.22 -11.59
C ILE A 99 1.04 5.75 -11.58
N ALA A 100 -0.05 6.26 -11.03
CA ALA A 100 -0.23 7.67 -10.73
C ALA A 100 -0.93 7.81 -9.38
N ASN A 101 -0.47 8.74 -8.53
CA ASN A 101 -1.16 9.02 -7.27
C ASN A 101 -2.51 9.70 -7.59
N VAL A 102 -3.59 9.31 -6.92
CA VAL A 102 -4.94 9.85 -7.15
C VAL A 102 -5.00 11.36 -6.94
N ASN A 103 -4.17 11.90 -6.05
CA ASN A 103 -4.06 13.33 -5.77
C ASN A 103 -3.20 14.11 -6.78
N SER A 104 -2.40 13.41 -7.60
CA SER A 104 -1.49 13.99 -8.60
C SER A 104 -1.76 13.38 -9.97
N LYS A 105 -3.00 13.54 -10.47
CA LYS A 105 -3.56 12.83 -11.63
C LYS A 105 -2.72 12.89 -12.91
N ASN A 106 -1.91 13.93 -13.09
CA ASN A 106 -1.12 14.10 -14.31
C ASN A 106 0.32 13.58 -14.19
N MET A 107 0.80 13.19 -13.00
CA MET A 107 2.18 12.73 -12.81
C MET A 107 2.24 11.20 -12.80
N PHE A 108 2.92 10.63 -13.80
CA PHE A 108 2.99 9.18 -14.01
C PHE A 108 4.38 8.63 -13.70
N TYR A 109 4.40 7.40 -13.19
CA TYR A 109 5.61 6.66 -12.87
C TYR A 109 5.54 5.26 -13.47
N ASN A 110 6.64 4.83 -14.08
CA ASN A 110 6.79 3.46 -14.58
C ASN A 110 7.26 2.54 -13.45
N ILE A 111 6.64 1.37 -13.36
CA ILE A 111 7.02 0.27 -12.48
C ILE A 111 7.42 -0.96 -13.28
N LEU A 112 8.16 -1.86 -12.64
CA LEU A 112 8.39 -3.21 -13.14
C LEU A 112 7.29 -4.12 -12.58
N ALA A 113 6.27 -4.38 -13.38
CA ALA A 113 5.19 -5.31 -13.08
C ALA A 113 5.62 -6.75 -13.39
N THR A 114 6.59 -7.26 -12.63
CA THR A 114 7.07 -8.65 -12.76
C THR A 114 5.97 -9.65 -12.45
N ASP A 115 6.14 -10.91 -12.85
CA ASP A 115 5.17 -11.98 -12.54
C ASP A 115 4.92 -12.09 -11.02
N GLU A 116 5.96 -11.97 -10.20
CA GLU A 116 5.84 -11.93 -8.74
C GLU A 116 4.93 -10.79 -8.24
N PHE A 117 4.98 -9.61 -8.88
CA PHE A 117 4.10 -8.50 -8.54
C PHE A 117 2.67 -8.77 -9.00
N LYS A 118 2.50 -9.29 -10.22
CA LYS A 118 1.19 -9.67 -10.77
C LYS A 118 0.51 -10.73 -9.91
N GLU A 119 1.26 -11.73 -9.45
CA GLU A 119 0.79 -12.74 -8.50
C GLU A 119 0.38 -12.09 -7.16
N ALA A 120 1.21 -11.21 -6.60
CA ALA A 120 0.94 -10.53 -5.33
C ALA A 120 -0.34 -9.69 -5.33
N ILE A 121 -0.77 -9.19 -6.49
CA ILE A 121 -2.03 -8.43 -6.63
C ILE A 121 -3.19 -9.27 -7.20
N ASN A 122 -3.02 -10.59 -7.32
CA ASN A 122 -3.94 -11.52 -8.00
C ASN A 122 -4.40 -11.02 -9.39
N TYR A 123 -3.46 -10.52 -10.18
CA TYR A 123 -3.73 -10.02 -11.53
C TYR A 123 -4.41 -11.10 -12.38
N ARG A 124 -5.51 -10.72 -13.04
CA ARG A 124 -6.22 -11.56 -13.99
C ARG A 124 -6.07 -10.94 -15.37
N GLU A 125 -5.47 -11.67 -16.30
CA GLU A 125 -5.45 -11.25 -17.70
C GLU A 125 -6.89 -11.06 -18.18
N GLN A 126 -7.23 -9.82 -18.53
CA GLN A 126 -8.51 -9.55 -19.16
C GLN A 126 -8.45 -10.10 -20.58
N ASN A 127 -9.06 -11.27 -20.80
CA ASN A 127 -9.26 -11.83 -22.13
C ASN A 127 -10.04 -10.82 -22.97
N LYS A 128 -9.39 -10.27 -24.01
CA LYS A 128 -10.03 -9.44 -25.04
C LYS A 128 -10.90 -10.28 -25.97
#